data_AF-A0A7V6TZQ1-F1
#
_entry.id   AF-A0A7V6TZQ1-F1
#
_cell.length_a   1.000
_cell.length_b   1.000
_cell.length_c   1.000
_cell.angle_alpha   90.00
_cell.angle_beta   90.00
_cell.angle_gamma   90.00
#
_symmetry.space_group_name_H-M   'P 1'
#
loop_
_entity.id
_entity.type
_entity.pdbx_description
1 polymer ?
#
loop_
_entity_poly.entity_id
_entity_poly.type
_entity_poly.pdbx_seq_one_letter_code
_entity_poly.pdbx_strand_id
1 'polypeptide(L)'
;NWNVKLPDLASRLKAATVVEIAEPDDLLLSGVIHKLFADRQVSVEPHVVAYLVSRIERSLLSAIRIVDKLDRAALEQKSRITRTLAAQVLADSEQPER
;
A
#
# COMPACT_ATOMS: atom_id res chain seq x y z
N ASN A 1 -10.43 20.93 9.20
CA ASN A 1 -10.95 22.20 8.66
C ASN A 1 -9.96 22.73 7.63
N TRP A 2 -10.35 22.85 6.36
CA TRP A 2 -9.43 23.28 5.29
C TRP A 2 -9.13 24.78 5.44
N ASN A 3 -7.84 25.16 5.39
CA ASN A 3 -7.41 26.55 5.59
C ASN A 3 -7.66 27.42 4.34
N VAL A 4 -8.92 27.70 4.05
CA VAL A 4 -9.37 28.41 2.85
C VAL A 4 -9.62 29.88 3.15
N LYS A 5 -8.91 30.77 2.45
CA LYS A 5 -9.00 32.23 2.65
C LYS A 5 -10.08 32.92 1.82
N LEU A 6 -10.52 32.30 0.71
CA LEU A 6 -11.53 32.88 -0.19
C LEU A 6 -12.95 32.50 0.28
N PRO A 7 -13.81 33.46 0.66
CA PRO A 7 -15.12 33.17 1.26
C PRO A 7 -16.06 32.35 0.36
N ASP A 8 -16.07 32.63 -0.93
CA ASP A 8 -16.90 31.94 -1.91
C ASP A 8 -16.50 30.46 -2.08
N LEU A 9 -15.19 30.16 -2.09
CA LEU A 9 -14.68 28.79 -2.09
C LEU A 9 -15.01 28.05 -0.78
N ALA A 10 -14.89 28.73 0.36
CA ALA A 10 -15.24 28.16 1.65
C ALA A 10 -16.73 27.78 1.72
N SER A 11 -17.62 28.61 1.15
CA SER A 11 -19.04 28.28 1.04
C SER A 11 -19.27 27.06 0.15
N ARG A 12 -18.64 26.98 -1.04
CA ARG A 12 -18.77 25.82 -1.94
C ARG A 12 -18.31 24.51 -1.32
N LEU A 13 -17.17 24.51 -0.62
CA LEU A 13 -16.67 23.32 0.07
C LEU A 13 -17.59 22.87 1.21
N LYS A 14 -18.23 23.82 1.92
CA LYS A 14 -19.23 23.49 2.96
C LYS A 14 -20.53 22.94 2.38
N ALA A 15 -20.90 23.37 1.18
CA ALA A 15 -22.11 22.90 0.49
C ALA A 15 -21.92 21.54 -0.20
N ALA A 16 -20.68 21.11 -0.41
CA ALA A 16 -20.38 19.83 -1.04
C ALA A 16 -20.72 18.65 -0.11
N THR A 17 -21.23 17.57 -0.69
CA THR A 17 -21.44 16.31 0.04
C THR A 17 -20.09 15.71 0.43
N VAL A 18 -19.88 15.52 1.72
CA VAL A 18 -18.70 14.85 2.25
C VAL A 18 -18.98 13.34 2.30
N VAL A 19 -18.10 12.56 1.68
CA VAL A 19 -18.07 11.10 1.80
C VAL A 19 -16.70 10.72 2.34
N GLU A 20 -16.67 10.01 3.45
CA GLU A 20 -15.43 9.54 4.06
C GLU A 20 -15.00 8.21 3.43
N ILE A 21 -13.70 8.09 3.15
CA ILE A 21 -13.08 6.83 2.75
C ILE A 21 -12.43 6.24 4.00
N ALA A 22 -12.96 5.11 4.46
CA ALA A 22 -12.40 4.38 5.58
C ALA A 22 -11.08 3.68 5.20
N GLU A 23 -10.32 3.27 6.21
CA GLU A 23 -9.19 2.37 6.02
C GLU A 23 -9.65 1.06 5.34
N PRO A 24 -8.81 0.46 4.48
CA PRO A 24 -9.13 -0.82 3.88
C PRO A 24 -9.22 -1.91 4.94
N ASP A 25 -10.24 -2.78 4.80
CA ASP A 25 -10.25 -4.05 5.51
C ASP A 25 -9.22 -5.02 4.89
N ASP A 26 -8.97 -6.14 5.58
CA ASP A 26 -7.96 -7.11 5.16
C ASP A 26 -8.33 -7.75 3.79
N LEU A 27 -9.63 -7.83 3.45
CA LEU A 27 -10.10 -8.37 2.18
C LEU A 27 -9.74 -7.42 1.02
N LEU A 28 -10.06 -6.14 1.16
CA LEU A 28 -9.71 -5.10 0.20
C LEU A 28 -8.19 -4.96 0.08
N LEU A 29 -7.47 -4.98 1.20
CA LEU A 29 -6.01 -4.86 1.20
C LEU A 29 -5.35 -6.04 0.48
N SER A 30 -5.81 -7.27 0.73
CA SER A 30 -5.36 -8.47 0.02
C SER A 30 -5.61 -8.37 -1.49
N GLY A 31 -6.82 -7.98 -1.88
CA GLY A 31 -7.19 -7.79 -3.29
C GLY A 31 -6.34 -6.72 -3.98
N VAL A 32 -6.07 -5.60 -3.30
CA VAL A 32 -5.21 -4.53 -3.82
C VAL A 32 -3.77 -5.00 -3.96
N ILE A 33 -3.20 -5.67 -2.97
CA ILE A 33 -1.83 -6.22 -3.07
C ILE A 33 -1.72 -7.19 -4.24
N HIS A 34 -2.69 -8.10 -4.38
CA HIS A 34 -2.74 -9.03 -5.52
C HIS A 34 -2.79 -8.28 -6.85
N LYS A 35 -3.68 -7.29 -6.97
CA LYS A 35 -3.81 -6.45 -8.16
C LYS A 35 -2.51 -5.69 -8.47
N LEU A 36 -1.85 -5.11 -7.46
CA LEU A 36 -0.60 -4.36 -7.65
C LEU A 36 0.53 -5.25 -8.19
N PHE A 37 0.62 -6.50 -7.76
CA PHE A 37 1.56 -7.46 -8.36
C PHE A 37 1.13 -7.88 -9.78
N ALA A 38 -0.15 -8.14 -9.99
CA ALA A 38 -0.69 -8.52 -11.30
C ALA A 38 -0.47 -7.42 -12.37
N ASP A 39 -0.63 -6.15 -12.01
CA ASP A 39 -0.32 -5.01 -12.90
C ASP A 39 1.14 -4.98 -13.36
N ARG A 40 2.05 -5.50 -12.52
CA ARG A 40 3.48 -5.66 -12.81
C ARG A 40 3.79 -6.99 -13.50
N GLN A 41 2.77 -7.77 -13.84
CA GLN A 41 2.89 -9.13 -14.39
C GLN A 41 3.63 -10.09 -13.47
N VAL A 42 3.62 -9.83 -12.16
CA VAL A 42 4.25 -10.67 -11.15
C VAL A 42 3.19 -11.59 -10.53
N SER A 43 3.40 -12.90 -10.62
CA SER A 43 2.60 -13.87 -9.88
C SER A 43 3.18 -14.07 -8.49
N VAL A 44 2.35 -13.87 -7.46
CA VAL A 44 2.73 -14.03 -6.06
C VAL A 44 1.86 -15.09 -5.39
N GLU A 45 2.47 -15.93 -4.56
CA GLU A 45 1.72 -16.96 -3.86
C GLU A 45 0.78 -16.35 -2.80
N PRO A 46 -0.43 -16.90 -2.62
CA PRO A 46 -1.41 -16.36 -1.67
C PRO A 46 -0.88 -16.20 -0.23
N HIS A 47 0.00 -17.11 0.20
CA HIS A 47 0.59 -17.08 1.53
C HIS A 47 1.51 -15.86 1.75
N VAL A 48 2.12 -15.32 0.69
CA VAL A 48 2.94 -14.11 0.75
C VAL A 48 2.04 -12.89 0.92
N VAL A 49 0.93 -12.82 0.19
CA VAL A 49 -0.06 -11.74 0.35
C VAL A 49 -0.62 -11.72 1.78
N ALA A 50 -1.03 -12.89 2.30
CA ALA A 50 -1.52 -13.00 3.67
C ALA A 50 -0.48 -12.54 4.70
N TYR A 51 0.80 -12.90 4.48
CA TYR A 51 1.88 -12.43 5.33
C TYR A 51 2.03 -10.90 5.30
N LEU A 52 2.00 -10.28 4.12
CA LEU A 52 2.08 -8.83 3.97
C LEU A 52 0.92 -8.12 4.68
N VAL A 53 -0.32 -8.56 4.43
CA VAL A 53 -1.53 -8.00 5.08
C VAL A 53 -1.42 -8.01 6.61
N SER A 54 -0.84 -9.07 7.19
CA SER A 54 -0.67 -9.18 8.64
C SER A 54 0.43 -8.31 9.24
N ARG A 55 1.25 -7.64 8.42
CA ARG A 55 2.47 -6.94 8.87
C ARG A 55 2.55 -5.48 8.45
N ILE A 56 1.95 -5.09 7.34
CA ILE A 56 1.93 -3.69 6.93
C ILE A 56 0.85 -2.92 7.68
N GLU A 57 0.99 -1.61 7.74
CA GLU A 57 -0.10 -0.72 8.14
C GLU A 57 -1.30 -0.92 7.21
N ARG A 58 -2.52 -0.84 7.76
CA ARG A 58 -3.78 -0.94 7.02
C ARG A 58 -4.05 0.32 6.20
N SER A 59 -3.20 0.57 5.21
CA SER A 59 -3.32 1.69 4.27
C SER A 59 -2.95 1.24 2.85
N LEU A 60 -3.62 1.82 1.85
CA LEU A 60 -3.30 1.55 0.45
C LEU A 60 -1.91 2.07 0.07
N LEU A 61 -1.44 3.15 0.71
CA LEU A 61 -0.11 3.70 0.48
C LEU A 61 0.99 2.72 0.94
N SER A 62 0.80 2.08 2.09
CA SER A 62 1.72 1.08 2.63
C SER A 62 1.77 -0.15 1.73
N ALA A 63 0.63 -0.58 1.18
CA ALA A 63 0.57 -1.65 0.17
C ALA A 63 1.33 -1.28 -1.13
N ILE A 64 1.15 -0.08 -1.66
CA ILE A 64 1.87 0.39 -2.85
C ILE A 64 3.39 0.37 -2.61
N ARG A 65 3.84 0.93 -1.49
CA ARG A 65 5.26 1.02 -1.14
C ARG A 65 5.90 -0.36 -0.98
N ILE A 66 5.25 -1.28 -0.28
CA ILE A 66 5.85 -2.60 -0.04
C ILE A 66 5.92 -3.42 -1.32
N VAL A 67 4.90 -3.35 -2.18
CA VAL A 67 4.90 -4.03 -3.48
C VAL A 67 6.01 -3.48 -4.36
N ASP A 68 6.19 -2.16 -4.41
CA ASP A 68 7.27 -1.54 -5.19
C ASP A 68 8.67 -1.96 -4.72
N LYS A 69 8.90 -1.96 -3.40
CA LYS A 69 10.18 -2.42 -2.84
C LYS A 69 10.43 -3.90 -3.13
N LEU A 70 9.40 -4.75 -3.00
CA LEU A 70 9.53 -6.18 -3.24
C LEU A 70 9.81 -6.51 -4.70
N ASP A 71 9.11 -5.86 -5.62
CA ASP A 71 9.31 -6.03 -7.06
C ASP A 71 10.75 -5.67 -7.44
N ARG A 72 11.23 -4.52 -6.97
CA ARG A 72 12.60 -4.06 -7.19
C ARG A 72 13.64 -5.03 -6.61
N ALA A 73 13.47 -5.45 -5.36
CA ALA A 73 14.39 -6.38 -4.72
C ALA A 73 14.43 -7.75 -5.43
N ALA A 74 13.28 -8.24 -5.89
CA ALA A 74 13.20 -9.47 -6.66
C ALA A 74 13.90 -9.37 -8.02
N LEU A 75 13.76 -8.23 -8.71
CA LEU A 75 14.47 -7.94 -9.97
C LEU A 75 15.98 -7.86 -9.77
N GLU A 76 16.44 -7.15 -8.74
CA GLU A 76 17.87 -7.02 -8.39
C GLU A 76 18.51 -8.38 -8.07
N GLN A 77 17.80 -9.22 -7.31
CA GLN A 77 18.26 -10.56 -6.93
C GLN A 77 18.02 -11.61 -8.02
N LYS A 78 17.32 -11.26 -9.10
CA LYS A 78 16.85 -12.19 -10.15
C LYS A 78 16.10 -13.39 -9.57
N SER A 79 15.29 -13.15 -8.54
CA SER A 79 14.59 -14.17 -7.78
C SER A 79 13.08 -14.00 -7.84
N ARG A 80 12.34 -15.04 -7.45
CA ARG A 80 10.90 -14.91 -7.22
C ARG A 80 10.63 -14.16 -5.92
N ILE A 81 9.44 -13.55 -5.83
CA ILE A 81 8.94 -13.01 -4.56
C ILE A 81 8.50 -14.18 -3.69
N THR A 82 9.15 -14.31 -2.54
CA THR A 82 8.87 -15.34 -1.53
C THR A 82 8.56 -14.69 -0.19
N ARG A 83 7.99 -15.45 0.76
CA ARG A 83 7.81 -14.99 2.13
C ARG A 83 9.13 -14.54 2.77
N THR A 84 10.24 -15.20 2.47
CA THR A 84 11.57 -14.83 2.99
C THR A 84 12.01 -13.47 2.48
N LEU A 85 11.86 -13.20 1.18
CA LEU A 85 12.16 -11.88 0.61
C LEU A 85 11.24 -10.80 1.20
N ALA A 86 9.95 -11.10 1.34
CA ALA A 86 8.99 -10.20 1.99
C ALA A 86 9.41 -9.83 3.41
N ALA A 87 9.86 -10.80 4.21
CA ALA A 87 10.33 -10.56 5.57
C ALA A 87 11.59 -9.69 5.60
N GLN A 88 12.54 -9.90 4.67
CA GLN A 88 13.75 -9.08 4.54
C GLN A 88 13.40 -7.62 4.21
N VAL A 89 12.59 -7.41 3.16
CA VAL A 89 12.20 -6.05 2.73
C VAL A 89 11.40 -5.30 3.79
N LEU A 90 10.55 -6.01 4.55
CA LEU A 90 9.84 -5.43 5.68
C LEU A 90 10.80 -5.00 6.80
N ALA A 91 11.73 -5.86 7.18
CA ALA A 91 12.73 -5.54 8.20
C ALA A 91 13.59 -4.33 7.81
N ASP A 92 13.96 -4.19 6.54
CA ASP A 92 14.70 -3.04 6.03
C ASP A 92 13.85 -1.76 5.99
N SER A 93 12.52 -1.91 5.83
CA SER A 93 11.58 -0.77 5.79
C SER A 93 11.25 -0.23 7.18
N GLU A 94 11.40 -1.04 8.23
CA GLU A 94 11.21 -0.66 9.63
C GLU A 94 12.44 0.04 10.22
N GLN A 95 13.60 -0.05 9.55
CA GLN A 95 14.77 0.75 9.91
C GLN A 95 14.55 2.18 9.44
N PRO A 96 14.63 3.20 10.33
CA PRO A 96 14.55 4.59 9.89
C PRO A 96 15.65 4.85 8.87
N GLU A 97 15.33 5.55 7.78
CA GLU A 97 16.30 6.04 6.80
C GLU A 97 17.47 6.69 7.56
N ARG A 98 18.65 6.06 7.51
CA ARG A 98 19.89 6.60 8.05
C ARG A 98 20.50 7.59 7.08
#